data_AF-A0A8X8VXC1-F1
#
_entry.id   AF-A0A8X8VXC1-F1
#
_cell.length_a   1.000
_cell.length_b   1.000
_cell.length_c   1.000
_cell.angle_alpha   90.00
_cell.angle_beta   90.00
_cell.angle_gamma   90.00
#
_symmetry.space_group_name_H-M   'P 1'
#
loop_
_entity.id
_entity.type
_entity.pdbx_description
1 polymer ?
#
loop_
_entity_poly.entity_id
_entity_poly.type
_entity_poly.pdbx_seq_one_letter_code
_entity_poly.pdbx_strand_id
1 'polypeptide(L)'
;MVKKSNVSSDFLAAAVDVRCSFQTLVVLLVAALVVGAVYLTAESGYLMQEDEEEQKVRPAGCDLFSGRWVYDNESYPLYKEEECTFMSDQLACGKFGRSDLNFQHWRWQPHQCDLPRRILD
;
A
#
# COMPACT_ATOMS: atom_id res chain seq x y z
N MET A 1 16.48 81.67 30.03
CA MET A 1 16.43 80.69 31.13
C MET A 1 16.41 79.29 30.54
N VAL A 2 17.34 78.46 30.98
CA VAL A 2 17.76 77.19 30.37
C VAL A 2 16.61 76.19 30.36
N LYS A 3 16.22 75.70 29.17
CA LYS A 3 15.26 74.59 29.04
C LYS A 3 16.01 73.32 29.44
N LYS A 4 15.75 72.81 30.66
CA LYS A 4 16.28 71.53 31.16
C LYS A 4 15.88 70.43 30.17
N SER A 5 16.82 69.97 29.34
CA SER A 5 16.67 68.72 28.59
C SER A 5 16.74 67.57 29.59
N ASN A 6 15.65 66.80 29.68
CA ASN A 6 15.51 65.69 30.62
C ASN A 6 16.04 64.42 29.96
N VAL A 7 17.37 64.24 30.01
CA VAL A 7 18.11 63.09 29.43
C VAL A 7 17.52 61.73 29.83
N SER A 8 16.90 61.61 31.02
CA SER A 8 16.25 60.37 31.48
C SER A 8 15.02 59.98 30.65
N SER A 9 14.33 60.94 30.01
CA SER A 9 13.16 60.69 29.16
C SER A 9 13.57 60.11 27.80
N ASP A 10 14.72 60.55 27.28
CA ASP A 10 15.23 60.13 25.97
C ASP A 10 15.83 58.71 26.02
N PHE A 11 16.43 58.32 27.15
CA PHE A 11 16.90 56.95 27.37
C PHE A 11 15.77 55.92 27.54
N LEU A 12 14.67 56.32 28.20
CA LEU A 12 13.47 55.48 28.31
C LEU A 12 12.79 55.31 26.95
N ALA A 13 12.75 56.36 26.12
CA ALA A 13 12.24 56.29 24.75
C ALA A 13 13.08 55.35 23.87
N ALA A 14 14.42 55.45 23.93
CA ALA A 14 15.32 54.56 23.18
C ALA A 14 15.26 53.10 23.65
N ALA A 15 15.10 52.86 24.96
CA ALA A 15 14.95 51.50 25.51
C ALA A 15 13.60 50.86 25.17
N VAL A 16 12.52 51.66 25.08
CA VAL A 16 11.21 51.19 24.60
C VAL A 16 11.24 50.92 23.11
N ASP A 17 11.94 51.74 22.32
CA ASP A 17 12.09 51.58 20.87
C ASP A 17 12.91 50.33 20.47
N VAL A 18 14.06 50.11 21.13
CA VAL A 18 14.89 48.90 20.94
C VAL A 18 14.17 47.64 21.44
N ARG A 19 13.41 47.75 22.54
CA ARG A 19 12.59 46.63 23.05
C ARG A 19 11.40 46.35 22.15
N CYS A 20 10.80 47.38 21.53
CA CYS A 20 9.73 47.24 20.53
C CYS A 20 10.27 46.65 19.22
N SER A 21 11.49 47.00 18.82
CA SER A 21 12.20 46.42 17.68
C SER A 21 12.54 44.94 17.92
N PHE A 22 13.09 44.60 19.10
CA PHE A 22 13.37 43.21 19.45
C PHE A 22 12.08 42.40 19.59
N GLN A 23 11.03 42.97 20.17
CA GLN A 23 9.73 42.30 20.29
C GLN A 23 9.06 42.09 18.94
N THR A 24 9.12 43.05 18.02
CA THR A 24 8.59 42.88 16.65
C THR A 24 9.37 41.83 15.87
N LEU A 25 10.70 41.82 15.98
CA LEU A 25 11.53 40.79 15.36
C LEU A 25 11.26 39.40 15.95
N VAL A 26 11.12 39.28 17.28
CA VAL A 26 10.74 38.02 17.94
C VAL A 26 9.35 37.57 17.52
N VAL A 27 8.36 38.48 17.43
CA VAL A 27 6.99 38.14 16.97
C VAL A 27 7.00 37.66 15.52
N LEU A 28 7.75 38.30 14.63
CA LEU A 28 7.86 37.88 13.24
C LEU A 28 8.54 36.50 13.10
N LEU A 29 9.59 36.25 13.88
CA LEU A 29 10.25 34.94 13.91
C LEU A 29 9.31 33.85 14.45
N VAL A 30 8.58 34.13 15.52
CA VAL A 30 7.60 33.19 16.08
C VAL A 30 6.47 32.93 15.09
N ALA A 31 5.95 33.96 14.41
CA ALA A 31 4.93 33.80 13.38
C ALA A 31 5.43 32.96 12.21
N ALA A 32 6.66 33.19 11.72
CA ALA A 32 7.27 32.41 10.65
C ALA A 32 7.48 30.94 11.06
N LEU A 33 7.90 30.68 12.30
CA LEU A 33 8.06 29.31 12.84
C LEU A 33 6.72 28.59 12.97
N VAL A 34 5.67 29.28 13.44
CA VAL A 34 4.32 28.72 13.54
C VAL A 34 3.79 28.39 12.14
N VAL A 35 3.90 29.31 11.18
CA VAL A 35 3.49 29.07 9.79
C VAL A 35 4.29 27.93 9.17
N GLY A 36 5.60 27.86 9.40
CA GLY A 36 6.44 26.75 8.94
C GLY A 36 6.03 25.41 9.55
N ALA A 37 5.77 25.35 10.86
CA ALA A 37 5.29 24.14 11.53
C ALA A 37 3.90 23.72 11.04
N VAL A 38 3.00 24.68 10.79
CA VAL A 38 1.68 24.42 10.19
C VAL A 38 1.83 23.87 8.77
N TYR A 39 2.73 24.42 7.95
CA TYR A 39 2.99 23.90 6.61
C TYR A 39 3.60 22.49 6.64
N LEU A 40 4.57 22.24 7.52
CA LEU A 40 5.20 20.92 7.68
C LEU A 40 4.20 19.86 8.19
N THR A 41 3.28 20.24 9.08
CA THR A 41 2.20 19.35 9.54
C THR A 41 1.09 19.19 8.52
N ALA A 42 0.82 20.21 7.70
CA ALA A 42 -0.14 20.15 6.60
C ALA A 42 0.34 19.24 5.46
N GLU A 43 1.65 19.20 5.18
CA GLU A 43 2.23 18.27 4.19
C GLU A 43 2.05 16.81 4.62
N SER A 44 2.09 16.52 5.93
CA SER A 44 1.73 15.20 6.47
C SER A 44 0.22 14.92 6.43
N GLY A 45 -0.62 15.95 6.39
CA GLY A 45 -2.08 15.84 6.29
C GLY A 45 -2.61 15.71 4.86
N TYR A 46 -1.77 15.93 3.84
CA TYR A 46 -2.15 15.82 2.42
C TYR A 46 -1.93 14.42 1.83
N LEU A 47 -1.35 13.48 2.59
CA LEU A 47 -1.08 12.11 2.16
C LEU A 47 -2.23 11.12 2.40
N MET A 48 -3.44 11.61 2.60
CA MET A 48 -4.65 10.79 2.47
C MET A 48 -5.56 11.46 1.44
N GLN A 49 -5.02 11.70 0.26
CA GLN A 49 -5.85 11.73 -0.93
C GLN A 49 -6.47 10.34 -1.03
N GLU A 50 -7.79 10.31 -1.00
CA GLU A 50 -8.62 9.13 -1.14
C GLU A 50 -7.97 8.20 -2.16
N ASP A 51 -7.82 6.93 -1.78
CA ASP A 51 -7.69 5.83 -2.72
C ASP A 51 -8.93 5.91 -3.62
N GLU A 52 -8.89 6.77 -4.64
CA GLU A 52 -9.64 6.53 -5.85
C GLU A 52 -9.12 5.17 -6.30
N GLU A 53 -9.92 4.13 -6.01
CA GLU A 53 -9.96 2.94 -6.82
C GLU A 53 -10.19 3.42 -8.25
N GLU A 54 -9.09 3.79 -8.91
CA GLU A 54 -8.97 3.67 -10.33
C GLU A 54 -9.03 2.17 -10.56
N GLN A 55 -10.26 1.65 -10.57
CA GLN A 55 -10.60 0.44 -11.28
C GLN A 55 -10.33 0.77 -12.75
N LYS A 56 -9.04 0.79 -13.08
CA LYS A 56 -8.54 0.53 -14.40
C LYS A 56 -9.18 -0.79 -14.74
N VAL A 57 -10.30 -0.72 -15.44
CA VAL A 57 -10.88 -1.84 -16.15
C VAL A 57 -9.84 -2.19 -17.21
N ARG A 58 -8.80 -2.91 -16.75
CA ARG A 58 -8.02 -3.78 -17.59
C ARG A 58 -9.10 -4.57 -18.35
N PRO A 59 -8.99 -4.71 -19.69
CA PRO A 59 -9.96 -5.51 -20.44
C PRO A 59 -10.24 -6.76 -19.63
N ALA A 60 -11.51 -7.06 -19.34
CA ALA A 60 -11.93 -8.08 -18.37
C ALA A 60 -11.26 -9.42 -18.71
N GLY A 61 -10.04 -9.56 -18.21
CA GLY A 61 -9.15 -10.64 -18.53
C GLY A 61 -9.54 -11.79 -17.63
N CYS A 62 -9.39 -13.01 -18.12
CA CYS A 62 -9.50 -14.13 -17.23
C CYS A 62 -8.32 -14.10 -16.26
N ASP A 63 -8.59 -13.80 -14.99
CA ASP A 63 -7.63 -13.99 -13.93
C ASP A 63 -7.54 -15.47 -13.63
N LEU A 64 -6.52 -16.12 -14.19
CA LEU A 64 -6.31 -17.57 -14.05
C LEU A 64 -6.04 -17.99 -12.60
N PHE A 65 -5.70 -17.06 -11.71
CA PHE A 65 -5.40 -17.33 -10.30
C PHE A 65 -6.57 -17.03 -9.36
N SER A 66 -7.64 -16.41 -9.87
CA SER A 66 -8.87 -16.14 -9.12
C SER A 66 -9.95 -17.14 -9.50
N GLY A 67 -10.27 -18.03 -8.56
CA GLY A 67 -11.12 -19.17 -8.85
C GLY A 67 -11.36 -20.05 -7.63
N ARG A 68 -11.84 -21.27 -7.90
CA ARG A 68 -12.09 -22.27 -6.87
C ARG A 68 -11.71 -23.66 -7.33
N TRP A 69 -11.41 -24.52 -6.37
CA TRP A 69 -11.30 -25.95 -6.61
C TRP A 69 -12.70 -26.55 -6.77
N VAL A 70 -12.88 -27.36 -7.81
CA VAL A 70 -14.11 -28.09 -8.12
C VAL A 70 -13.76 -29.56 -8.23
N TYR A 71 -14.55 -30.43 -7.58
CA TYR A 71 -14.39 -31.87 -7.70
C TYR A 71 -14.96 -32.35 -9.03
N ASP A 72 -14.18 -33.12 -9.78
CA ASP A 72 -14.50 -33.62 -11.11
C ASP A 72 -14.06 -35.09 -11.21
N ASN A 73 -15.02 -36.00 -11.14
CA ASN A 73 -14.79 -37.44 -11.27
C ASN A 73 -14.96 -37.95 -12.71
N GLU A 74 -15.38 -37.09 -13.64
CA GLU A 74 -15.63 -37.48 -15.02
C GLU A 74 -14.40 -37.24 -15.90
N SER A 75 -13.69 -36.12 -15.67
CA SER A 75 -12.58 -35.70 -16.53
C SER A 75 -11.20 -35.62 -15.86
N TYR A 76 -11.13 -35.84 -14.55
CA TYR A 76 -9.87 -35.90 -13.80
C TYR A 76 -9.69 -37.28 -13.13
N PRO A 77 -8.44 -37.74 -12.91
CA PRO A 77 -7.18 -37.06 -13.26
C PRO A 77 -6.89 -37.04 -14.76
N LEU A 78 -6.07 -36.08 -15.18
CA LEU A 78 -5.66 -35.93 -16.60
C LEU A 78 -4.72 -37.04 -17.08
N TYR A 79 -4.12 -37.80 -16.16
CA TYR A 79 -3.27 -38.96 -16.42
C TYR A 79 -3.31 -39.88 -15.21
N LYS A 80 -3.12 -41.18 -15.40
CA LYS A 80 -2.89 -42.08 -14.26
C LYS A 80 -1.41 -42.22 -13.95
N GLU A 81 -1.10 -42.42 -12.68
CA GLU A 81 0.28 -42.54 -12.17
C GLU A 81 1.02 -43.69 -12.88
N GLU A 82 0.35 -44.82 -13.03
CA GLU A 82 0.83 -46.04 -13.66
C GLU A 82 1.03 -45.94 -15.18
N GLU A 83 0.38 -44.98 -15.84
CA GLU A 83 0.48 -44.77 -17.30
C GLU A 83 1.68 -43.87 -17.64
N CYS A 84 2.19 -43.08 -16.68
CA CYS A 84 3.28 -42.14 -16.88
C CYS A 84 4.65 -42.79 -16.63
N THR A 85 5.26 -43.34 -17.68
CA THR A 85 6.57 -44.03 -17.62
C THR A 85 7.74 -43.13 -17.20
N PHE A 86 7.59 -41.81 -17.29
CA PHE A 86 8.61 -40.84 -16.92
C PHE A 86 8.46 -40.33 -15.48
N MET A 87 7.41 -40.71 -14.76
CA MET A 87 7.19 -40.26 -13.38
C MET A 87 8.28 -40.82 -12.46
N SER A 88 8.90 -39.95 -11.67
CA SER A 88 9.86 -40.37 -10.67
C SER A 88 9.18 -40.97 -9.45
N ASP A 89 9.85 -41.91 -8.79
CA ASP A 89 9.32 -42.58 -7.61
C ASP A 89 8.95 -41.62 -6.47
N GLN A 90 9.65 -40.48 -6.35
CA GLN A 90 9.31 -39.49 -5.30
C GLN A 90 7.93 -38.83 -5.50
N LEU A 91 7.37 -38.90 -6.72
CA LEU A 91 6.07 -38.31 -7.06
C LEU A 91 4.94 -39.37 -7.12
N ALA A 92 5.31 -40.65 -7.11
CA ALA A 92 4.42 -41.79 -7.32
C ALA A 92 3.73 -42.24 -6.01
N CYS A 93 2.93 -41.36 -5.41
CA CYS A 93 2.35 -41.60 -4.09
C CYS A 93 1.45 -42.85 -4.03
N GLY A 94 0.65 -43.10 -5.08
CA GLY A 94 -0.23 -44.27 -5.16
C GLY A 94 0.57 -45.57 -5.18
N LYS A 95 1.65 -45.61 -5.98
CA LYS A 95 2.60 -46.73 -6.04
C LYS A 95 3.24 -47.02 -4.68
N PHE A 96 3.50 -46.00 -3.88
CA PHE A 96 4.10 -46.12 -2.54
C PHE A 96 3.10 -46.21 -1.39
N GLY A 97 1.86 -46.62 -1.68
CA GLY A 97 0.90 -47.07 -0.67
C GLY A 97 -0.08 -46.00 -0.17
N ARG A 98 -0.10 -44.80 -0.78
CA ARG A 98 -1.16 -43.84 -0.51
C ARG A 98 -2.49 -44.35 -1.06
N SER A 99 -3.49 -44.53 -0.20
CA SER A 99 -4.80 -45.05 -0.58
C SER A 99 -5.85 -43.96 -0.83
N ASP A 100 -5.68 -42.77 -0.27
CA ASP A 100 -6.57 -41.63 -0.47
C ASP A 100 -6.25 -40.93 -1.80
N LEU A 101 -6.78 -41.43 -2.91
CA LEU A 101 -6.51 -40.88 -4.25
C LEU A 101 -7.51 -39.79 -4.70
N ASN A 102 -8.49 -39.46 -3.86
CA ASN A 102 -9.52 -38.46 -4.19
C ASN A 102 -8.95 -37.06 -4.46
N PHE A 103 -7.74 -36.75 -3.99
CA PHE A 103 -7.08 -35.47 -4.30
C PHE A 103 -6.82 -35.28 -5.80
N GLN A 104 -6.68 -36.37 -6.56
CA GLN A 104 -6.40 -36.32 -8.00
C GLN A 104 -7.58 -35.83 -8.84
N HIS A 105 -8.79 -35.83 -8.27
CA HIS A 105 -10.04 -35.47 -8.92
C HIS A 105 -10.42 -33.99 -8.74
N TRP A 106 -9.56 -33.18 -8.13
CA TRP A 106 -9.82 -31.75 -7.99
C TRP A 106 -9.25 -30.99 -9.18
N ARG A 107 -10.08 -30.15 -9.81
CA ARG A 107 -9.66 -29.22 -10.87
C ARG A 107 -9.81 -27.77 -10.44
N TRP A 108 -8.92 -26.94 -10.95
CA TRP A 108 -9.00 -25.50 -10.78
C TRP A 108 -9.99 -24.90 -11.79
N GLN A 109 -10.93 -24.07 -11.31
CA GLN A 109 -11.91 -23.34 -12.12
C GLN A 109 -11.75 -21.84 -11.89
N PRO A 110 -11.14 -21.09 -12.84
CA PRO A 110 -11.16 -19.63 -12.82
C PRO A 110 -12.60 -19.09 -12.83
N HIS A 111 -12.83 -17.94 -12.20
CA HIS A 111 -14.18 -17.36 -12.10
C HIS A 111 -14.70 -16.82 -13.44
N GLN A 112 -13.82 -16.30 -14.28
CA GLN A 112 -14.19 -15.57 -15.49
C GLN A 112 -14.01 -16.37 -16.79
N CYS A 113 -13.43 -17.57 -16.73
CA CYS A 113 -13.27 -18.43 -17.91
C CYS A 113 -13.06 -19.91 -17.56
N ASP A 114 -13.15 -20.75 -18.58
CA ASP A 114 -12.78 -22.17 -18.52
C ASP A 114 -11.37 -22.40 -19.07
N LEU A 115 -10.62 -23.29 -18.41
CA LEU A 115 -9.30 -23.71 -18.89
C LEU A 115 -9.45 -24.67 -20.09
N PRO A 116 -8.67 -24.50 -21.17
CA PRO A 116 -8.68 -25.43 -22.29
C PRO A 116 -8.18 -26.81 -21.82
N ARG A 117 -8.92 -27.86 -22.17
CA ARG A 117 -8.56 -29.25 -21.83
C ARG A 117 -7.77 -29.88 -22.96
N ARG A 118 -6.66 -30.55 -22.60
CA ARG A 118 -5.97 -31.51 -23.47
C ARG A 118 -6.15 -32.89 -22.87
N ILE A 119 -6.97 -33.70 -23.51
CA ILE A 119 -7.12 -35.13 -23.18
C ILE A 119 -5.98 -35.84 -23.92
N LEU A 120 -5.18 -36.62 -23.20
CA LEU A 120 -4.18 -37.51 -23.79
C LEU A 120 -4.88 -38.86 -23.99
N ASP A 121 -5.31 -39.12 -25.22
CA ASP A 121 -5.83 -40.42 -25.66
C ASP A 121 -4.70 -41.39 -26.00
#